data_AF-A0A8C1ZDM6-F1
#
_entry.id   AF-A0A8C1ZDM6-F1
#
_cell.length_a   1.000
_cell.length_b   1.000
_cell.length_c   1.000
_cell.angle_alpha   90.00
_cell.angle_beta   90.00
_cell.angle_gamma   90.00
#
_symmetry.space_group_name_H-M   'P 1'
#
loop_
_entity.id
_entity.type
_entity.pdbx_description
1 polymer ?
#
loop_
_entity_poly.entity_id
_entity_poly.type
_entity_poly.pdbx_seq_one_letter_code
_entity_poly.pdbx_strand_id
1 'polypeptide(L)'
;MLHISAAALLLFGAGFLQVIFSTESIQAHPGQSVTMWCPHNIHVSGDLYWFKQTDGDVPITIVHMLYTESLWKVEPNYFNSFTKDHMVMDQFSKITTLTIKQVKMSDSGFYFCGATEYHMKFGNGTRLEVKARVEKHHNLNTIVNATTVNDLSRPTVFISEKNYTGTSKKDHEQSSVSTEDCSRGIYFKLTLLFGGIIFFICIIPLILAIIREHRRQKHNKAVTDCQAQQHNDKKNELVEYAAVFLKKETQNNRTAY
;
A
#
# COMPACT_ATOMS: atom_id res chain seq x y z
N MET A 1 31.25 -2.49 -11.60
CA MET A 1 30.25 -3.58 -11.54
C MET A 1 29.14 -3.15 -10.60
N LEU A 2 27.95 -2.98 -11.16
CA LEU A 2 26.77 -2.43 -10.52
C LEU A 2 26.02 -3.56 -9.79
N HIS A 3 26.48 -3.95 -8.60
CA HIS A 3 25.67 -4.79 -7.71
C HIS A 3 24.69 -3.88 -6.97
N ILE A 4 23.66 -3.39 -7.66
CA ILE A 4 22.44 -2.94 -6.98
C ILE A 4 21.86 -4.23 -6.40
N SER A 5 22.13 -4.41 -5.10
CA SER A 5 21.70 -5.57 -4.34
C SER A 5 20.23 -5.85 -4.63
N ALA A 6 19.90 -7.09 -4.98
CA ALA A 6 18.51 -7.54 -5.07
C ALA A 6 17.74 -7.22 -3.77
N ALA A 7 18.44 -7.06 -2.64
CA ALA A 7 17.85 -6.57 -1.39
C ALA A 7 17.32 -5.13 -1.50
N ALA A 8 17.95 -4.23 -2.26
CA ALA A 8 17.45 -2.87 -2.46
C ALA A 8 16.15 -2.85 -3.27
N LEU A 9 16.05 -3.68 -4.31
CA LEU A 9 14.80 -3.86 -5.08
C LEU A 9 13.70 -4.54 -4.24
N LEU A 10 14.06 -5.49 -3.38
CA LEU A 10 13.13 -6.10 -2.42
C LEU A 10 12.65 -5.12 -1.35
N LEU A 11 13.49 -4.19 -0.90
CA LEU A 11 13.12 -3.14 0.05
C LEU A 11 12.15 -2.12 -0.57
N PHE A 12 12.28 -1.81 -1.86
CA PHE A 12 11.30 -0.97 -2.58
C PHE A 12 10.01 -1.74 -2.90
N GLY A 13 10.06 -3.06 -3.15
CA GLY A 13 8.88 -3.91 -3.34
C GLY A 13 8.09 -4.14 -2.04
N ALA A 14 8.78 -4.21 -0.89
CA ALA A 14 8.15 -4.34 0.43
C ALA A 14 7.53 -3.02 0.95
N GLY A 15 7.88 -1.87 0.37
CA GLY A 15 7.26 -0.57 0.65
C GLY A 15 5.80 -0.45 0.20
N PHE A 16 5.28 -1.47 -0.49
CA PHE A 16 3.86 -1.62 -0.87
C PHE A 16 3.10 -2.63 -0.01
N LEU A 17 3.61 -3.01 1.17
CA LEU A 17 2.74 -3.58 2.19
C LEU A 17 1.82 -2.46 2.69
N GLN A 18 0.60 -2.41 2.16
CA GLN A 18 -0.48 -1.70 2.85
C GLN A 18 -0.55 -2.29 4.26
N VAL A 19 -0.06 -1.55 5.25
CA VAL A 19 -0.26 -1.90 6.66
C VAL A 19 -1.71 -1.58 6.99
N ILE A 20 -2.59 -2.46 6.53
CA ILE A 20 -3.94 -2.68 7.07
C ILE A 20 -4.00 -4.19 7.29
N PHE A 21 -3.35 -4.66 8.36
CA PHE A 21 -3.51 -6.05 8.77
C PHE A 21 -4.91 -6.18 9.40
N SER A 22 -5.90 -6.58 8.61
CA SER A 22 -7.08 -7.22 9.18
C SER A 22 -6.61 -8.49 9.87
N THR A 23 -6.69 -8.56 11.18
CA THR A 23 -6.32 -9.79 11.90
C THR A 23 -7.42 -10.84 11.82
N GLU A 24 -8.63 -10.41 11.46
CA GLU A 24 -9.82 -11.25 11.44
C GLU A 24 -10.65 -10.99 10.19
N SER A 25 -11.23 -12.06 9.63
CA SER A 25 -12.16 -12.00 8.51
C SER A 25 -13.42 -12.76 8.88
N ILE A 26 -14.57 -12.10 8.69
CA ILE A 26 -15.90 -12.68 8.90
C ILE A 26 -16.56 -12.80 7.53
N GLN A 27 -17.08 -13.98 7.23
CA GLN A 27 -17.94 -14.20 6.07
C GLN A 27 -19.40 -14.28 6.51
N ALA A 28 -20.26 -13.56 5.81
CA ALA A 28 -21.69 -13.54 6.08
C ALA A 28 -22.50 -13.60 4.79
N HIS A 29 -23.77 -13.97 4.90
CA HIS A 29 -24.74 -13.93 3.81
C HIS A 29 -25.79 -12.86 4.11
N PRO A 30 -26.47 -12.34 3.07
CA PRO A 30 -27.55 -11.39 3.25
C PRO A 30 -28.60 -11.86 4.26
N GLY A 31 -29.05 -10.92 5.10
CA GLY A 31 -30.04 -11.13 6.16
C GLY A 31 -29.50 -11.68 7.47
N GLN A 32 -28.24 -12.13 7.53
CA GLN A 32 -27.61 -12.53 8.80
C GLN A 32 -27.29 -11.31 9.68
N SER A 33 -26.98 -11.55 10.95
CA SER A 33 -26.41 -10.55 11.85
C SER A 33 -24.96 -10.89 12.16
N VAL A 34 -24.09 -9.89 12.15
CA VAL A 34 -22.66 -10.04 12.47
C VAL A 34 -22.31 -9.09 13.60
N THR A 35 -21.58 -9.57 14.60
CA THR A 35 -21.05 -8.74 15.68
C THR A 35 -19.54 -8.75 15.61
N MET A 36 -18.94 -7.58 15.74
CA MET A 36 -17.50 -7.39 15.86
C MET A 36 -17.17 -6.90 17.27
N TRP A 37 -16.06 -7.38 17.82
CA TRP A 37 -15.62 -7.09 19.18
C TRP A 37 -14.30 -6.36 19.16
N CYS A 38 -14.18 -5.32 19.98
CA CYS A 38 -12.95 -4.56 20.11
C CYS A 38 -12.64 -4.27 21.58
N PRO A 39 -11.52 -4.77 22.11
CA PRO A 39 -11.04 -4.38 23.43
C PRO A 39 -10.47 -2.95 23.42
N HIS A 40 -10.69 -2.20 24.51
CA HIS A 40 -10.16 -0.86 24.69
C HIS A 40 -9.51 -0.70 26.08
N ASN A 41 -8.55 0.22 26.18
CA ASN A 41 -7.78 0.45 27.41
C ASN A 41 -8.14 1.78 28.10
N ILE A 42 -9.36 2.28 27.91
CA ILE A 42 -9.82 3.49 28.62
C ILE A 42 -9.93 3.15 30.09
N HIS A 43 -9.33 3.92 31.01
CA HIS A 43 -9.35 3.60 32.42
C HIS A 43 -10.59 4.15 33.12
N VAL A 44 -10.82 5.46 33.02
CA VAL A 44 -11.87 6.18 33.78
C VAL A 44 -13.04 6.56 32.88
N SER A 45 -12.78 7.38 31.87
CA SER A 45 -13.77 7.82 30.88
C SER A 45 -13.09 8.18 29.57
N GLY A 46 -13.84 8.10 28.48
CA GLY A 46 -13.31 8.39 27.16
C GLY A 46 -14.28 8.06 26.05
N ASP A 47 -13.90 8.40 24.84
CA ASP A 47 -14.75 8.25 23.65
C ASP A 47 -14.43 6.93 22.94
N LEU A 48 -15.48 6.20 22.61
CA LEU A 48 -15.42 5.00 21.77
C LEU A 48 -16.01 5.32 20.40
N TYR A 49 -15.36 4.83 19.36
CA TYR A 49 -15.75 5.01 17.97
C TYR A 49 -15.73 3.69 17.23
N TRP A 50 -16.60 3.57 16.23
CA TRP A 50 -16.49 2.58 15.17
C TRP A 50 -16.40 3.26 13.81
N PHE A 51 -15.52 2.72 12.97
CA PHE A 51 -15.26 3.19 11.61
C PHE A 51 -15.52 2.07 10.61
N LYS A 52 -15.93 2.48 9.39
CA LYS A 52 -15.98 1.61 8.22
C LYS A 52 -15.06 2.20 7.15
N GLN A 53 -14.31 1.33 6.50
CA GLN A 53 -13.61 1.62 5.27
C GLN A 53 -14.11 0.67 4.17
N THR A 54 -14.67 1.22 3.11
CA THR A 54 -14.92 0.48 1.87
C THR A 54 -13.61 0.38 1.09
N ASP A 55 -13.42 -0.70 0.32
CA ASP A 55 -12.18 -0.92 -0.43
C ASP A 55 -11.89 0.27 -1.37
N GLY A 56 -10.71 0.88 -1.22
CA GLY A 56 -10.28 2.04 -2.01
C GLY A 56 -10.71 3.40 -1.45
N ASP A 57 -11.60 3.43 -0.47
CA ASP A 57 -12.08 4.67 0.16
C ASP A 57 -11.30 5.02 1.44
N VAL A 58 -11.47 6.26 1.90
CA VAL A 58 -11.02 6.68 3.23
C VAL A 58 -12.00 6.17 4.31
N PRO A 59 -11.53 5.84 5.52
CA PRO A 59 -12.42 5.44 6.60
C PRO A 59 -13.40 6.55 7.00
N ILE A 60 -14.65 6.16 7.30
CA ILE A 60 -15.69 7.05 7.80
C ILE A 60 -16.23 6.56 9.14
N THR A 61 -16.60 7.49 10.01
CA THR A 61 -17.17 7.18 11.33
C THR A 61 -18.59 6.64 11.18
N ILE A 62 -18.90 5.53 11.84
CA ILE A 62 -20.24 4.96 11.92
C ILE A 62 -20.97 5.57 13.12
N VAL A 63 -20.35 5.45 14.28
CA VAL A 63 -20.99 5.68 15.57
C VAL A 63 -19.95 6.02 16.64
N HIS A 64 -20.37 6.85 17.59
CA HIS A 64 -19.61 7.30 18.76
C HIS A 64 -20.42 7.05 20.04
N MET A 65 -19.74 6.71 21.13
CA MET A 65 -20.34 6.60 22.45
C MET A 65 -19.33 7.02 23.52
N LEU A 66 -19.79 7.75 24.55
CA LEU A 66 -18.98 8.01 25.74
C LEU A 66 -18.94 6.76 26.63
N TYR A 67 -17.74 6.31 26.96
CA TYR A 67 -17.48 5.32 27.98
C TYR A 67 -17.23 5.98 29.34
N THR A 68 -17.82 5.42 30.39
CA THR A 68 -17.47 5.70 31.78
C THR A 68 -17.31 4.38 32.54
N GLU A 69 -16.41 4.33 33.53
CA GLU A 69 -16.21 3.14 34.37
C GLU A 69 -17.49 2.70 35.10
N SER A 70 -18.39 3.66 35.40
CA SER A 70 -19.70 3.38 35.98
C SER A 70 -20.65 2.60 35.05
N LEU A 71 -20.26 2.39 33.78
CA LEU A 71 -21.03 1.70 32.73
C LEU A 71 -22.44 2.25 32.53
N TRP A 72 -22.62 3.55 32.75
CA TRP A 72 -23.88 4.22 32.44
C TRP A 72 -24.07 4.21 30.92
N LYS A 73 -25.21 3.68 30.47
CA LYS A 73 -25.52 3.59 29.04
C LYS A 73 -25.83 4.98 28.50
N VAL A 74 -24.82 5.61 27.91
CA VAL A 74 -24.98 6.83 27.11
C VAL A 74 -25.48 6.42 25.73
N GLU A 75 -26.46 7.14 25.19
CA GLU A 75 -26.95 6.86 23.84
C GLU A 75 -25.83 7.08 22.79
N PRO A 76 -25.64 6.13 21.86
CA PRO A 76 -24.67 6.31 20.79
C PRO A 76 -25.11 7.34 19.76
N ASN A 77 -24.17 8.17 19.32
CA ASN A 77 -24.34 9.16 18.26
C ASN A 77 -23.91 8.57 16.91
N TYR A 78 -24.81 8.53 15.93
CA TYR A 78 -24.55 7.97 14.61
C TYR A 78 -24.21 9.06 13.58
N PHE A 79 -23.32 8.73 12.64
CA PHE A 79 -22.84 9.65 11.60
C PHE A 79 -23.05 9.06 10.21
N ASN A 80 -22.79 9.85 9.16
CA ASN A 80 -22.72 9.38 7.76
C ASN A 80 -23.93 8.54 7.31
N SER A 81 -25.13 8.91 7.77
CA SER A 81 -26.39 8.20 7.48
C SER A 81 -26.47 6.76 8.01
N PHE A 82 -25.53 6.34 8.85
CA PHE A 82 -25.69 5.12 9.63
C PHE A 82 -26.74 5.33 10.73
N THR A 83 -27.40 4.24 11.10
CA THR A 83 -28.57 4.29 11.98
C THR A 83 -28.62 3.07 12.89
N LYS A 84 -29.25 3.24 14.06
CA LYS A 84 -29.35 2.21 15.11
C LYS A 84 -30.20 0.99 14.75
N ASP A 85 -31.00 1.04 13.68
CA ASP A 85 -31.77 -0.10 13.17
C ASP A 85 -30.88 -1.10 12.41
N HIS A 86 -29.81 -0.62 11.77
CA HIS A 86 -28.90 -1.44 10.97
C HIS A 86 -27.56 -1.71 11.69
N MET A 87 -26.97 -0.68 12.30
CA MET A 87 -25.69 -0.74 13.00
C MET A 87 -25.93 -0.48 14.48
N VAL A 88 -25.58 -1.41 15.37
CA VAL A 88 -25.80 -1.27 16.82
C VAL A 88 -24.49 -1.33 17.56
N MET A 89 -24.12 -0.20 18.17
CA MET A 89 -23.01 -0.15 19.11
C MET A 89 -23.46 -0.52 20.51
N ASP A 90 -22.69 -1.37 21.19
CA ASP A 90 -22.84 -1.64 22.62
C ASP A 90 -21.46 -1.66 23.30
N GLN A 91 -21.49 -1.63 24.63
CA GLN A 91 -20.31 -1.59 25.47
C GLN A 91 -20.50 -2.53 26.66
N PHE A 92 -19.49 -3.36 26.91
CA PHE A 92 -19.43 -4.21 28.09
C PHE A 92 -18.01 -4.22 28.68
N SER A 93 -17.87 -3.75 29.92
CA SER A 93 -16.60 -3.72 30.65
C SER A 93 -15.50 -2.92 29.92
N LYS A 94 -14.54 -3.58 29.26
CA LYS A 94 -13.46 -2.97 28.45
C LYS A 94 -13.55 -3.40 26.98
N ILE A 95 -14.75 -3.75 26.51
CA ILE A 95 -15.01 -4.21 25.15
C ILE A 95 -16.16 -3.41 24.56
N THR A 96 -15.93 -2.79 23.41
CA THR A 96 -16.99 -2.25 22.56
C THR A 96 -17.36 -3.25 21.48
N THR A 97 -18.64 -3.29 21.12
CA THR A 97 -19.13 -4.14 20.04
C THR A 97 -19.88 -3.33 19.00
N LEU A 98 -19.79 -3.76 17.74
CA LEU A 98 -20.62 -3.27 16.65
C LEU A 98 -21.35 -4.46 16.03
N THR A 99 -22.68 -4.44 16.13
CA THR A 99 -23.54 -5.45 15.51
C THR A 99 -24.20 -4.88 14.26
N ILE A 100 -23.95 -5.49 13.11
CA ILE A 100 -24.61 -5.21 11.84
C ILE A 100 -25.79 -6.19 11.71
N LYS A 101 -27.01 -5.67 11.70
CA LYS A 101 -28.24 -6.45 11.55
C LYS A 101 -28.61 -6.55 10.08
N GLN A 102 -29.26 -7.64 9.68
CA GLN A 102 -29.78 -7.82 8.32
C GLN A 102 -28.74 -7.42 7.25
N VAL A 103 -27.56 -8.00 7.37
CA VAL A 103 -26.38 -7.70 6.54
C VAL A 103 -26.77 -7.63 5.06
N LYS A 104 -26.28 -6.61 4.37
CA LYS A 104 -26.46 -6.34 2.94
C LYS A 104 -25.12 -6.48 2.23
N MET A 105 -25.14 -6.66 0.91
CA MET A 105 -23.90 -6.73 0.12
C MET A 105 -23.01 -5.50 0.31
N SER A 106 -23.63 -4.32 0.42
CA SER A 106 -22.97 -3.04 0.67
C SER A 106 -22.29 -2.95 2.04
N ASP A 107 -22.56 -3.86 2.97
CA ASP A 107 -21.90 -3.92 4.27
C ASP A 107 -20.53 -4.58 4.20
N SER A 108 -20.12 -5.14 3.06
CA SER A 108 -18.74 -5.58 2.89
C SER A 108 -17.78 -4.40 3.09
N GLY A 109 -16.68 -4.65 3.78
CA GLY A 109 -15.69 -3.61 4.09
C GLY A 109 -14.82 -3.97 5.28
N PHE A 110 -13.90 -3.06 5.60
CA PHE A 110 -13.02 -3.15 6.74
C PHE A 110 -13.54 -2.29 7.88
N TYR A 111 -13.74 -2.88 9.05
CA TYR A 111 -14.32 -2.23 10.22
C TYR A 111 -13.31 -2.21 11.35
N PHE A 112 -13.15 -1.09 12.03
CA PHE A 112 -12.25 -0.99 13.16
C PHE A 112 -12.77 0.03 14.17
N CYS A 113 -12.37 -0.16 15.42
CA CYS A 113 -12.74 0.72 16.52
C CYS A 113 -11.62 1.72 16.82
N GLY A 114 -11.99 2.79 17.52
CA GLY A 114 -11.04 3.69 18.16
C GLY A 114 -11.48 4.08 19.56
N ALA A 115 -10.51 4.35 20.42
CA ALA A 115 -10.72 4.76 21.79
C ALA A 115 -9.85 5.99 22.10
N THR A 116 -10.47 7.04 22.65
CA THR A 116 -9.81 8.28 23.06
C THR A 116 -10.01 8.48 24.56
N GLU A 117 -8.92 8.50 25.32
CA GLU A 117 -8.88 8.99 26.71
C GLU A 117 -8.01 10.25 26.76
N TYR A 118 -6.78 10.16 26.23
CA TYR A 118 -5.88 11.30 26.01
C TYR A 118 -5.47 11.47 24.55
N HIS A 119 -5.26 10.35 23.86
CA HIS A 119 -4.95 10.26 22.44
C HIS A 119 -5.71 9.10 21.83
N MET A 120 -6.01 9.21 20.54
CA MET A 120 -6.74 8.19 19.79
C MET A 120 -5.88 6.92 19.64
N LYS A 121 -6.43 5.78 20.08
CA LYS A 121 -5.85 4.46 19.86
C LYS A 121 -6.83 3.64 19.02
N PHE A 122 -6.35 3.00 17.97
CA PHE A 122 -7.15 2.13 17.13
C PHE A 122 -7.00 0.68 17.59
N GLY A 123 -8.11 -0.05 17.64
CA GLY A 123 -8.06 -1.49 17.77
C GLY A 123 -7.79 -2.17 16.44
N ASN A 124 -7.57 -3.49 16.48
CA ASN A 124 -7.50 -4.27 15.27
C ASN A 124 -8.82 -4.16 14.50
N GLY A 125 -8.74 -4.18 13.17
CA GLY A 125 -9.93 -4.21 12.35
C GLY A 125 -10.26 -5.61 11.84
N THR A 126 -11.52 -5.76 11.48
CA THR A 126 -12.13 -6.98 10.96
C THR A 126 -12.61 -6.74 9.53
N ARG A 127 -12.26 -7.64 8.61
CA ARG A 127 -12.78 -7.61 7.23
C ARG A 127 -14.10 -8.39 7.18
N LEU A 128 -15.19 -7.72 6.86
CA LEU A 128 -16.47 -8.36 6.57
C LEU A 128 -16.60 -8.60 5.07
N GLU A 129 -16.81 -9.86 4.68
CA GLU A 129 -17.09 -10.28 3.31
C GLU A 129 -18.52 -10.85 3.23
N VAL A 130 -19.40 -10.16 2.50
CA VAL A 130 -20.78 -10.61 2.32
C VAL A 130 -20.93 -11.37 1.01
N LYS A 131 -21.31 -12.65 1.10
CA LYS A 131 -21.43 -13.57 -0.04
C LYS A 131 -22.88 -13.76 -0.47
N ALA A 132 -23.11 -13.79 -1.77
CA ALA A 132 -24.42 -14.10 -2.33
C ALA A 132 -24.85 -15.52 -1.96
N ARG A 133 -26.14 -15.71 -1.66
CA ARG A 133 -26.70 -17.05 -1.63
C ARG A 133 -26.82 -17.54 -3.07
N VAL A 134 -26.10 -18.60 -3.40
CA VAL A 134 -26.31 -19.30 -4.67
C VAL A 134 -27.39 -20.35 -4.42
N GLU A 135 -28.62 -20.04 -4.79
CA GLU A 135 -29.70 -21.03 -4.81
C GLU A 135 -29.45 -22.00 -5.97
N LYS A 136 -29.01 -23.22 -5.66
CA LYS A 136 -28.95 -24.30 -6.65
C LYS A 136 -30.38 -24.77 -6.91
N HIS A 137 -31.01 -24.26 -7.96
CA HIS A 137 -32.21 -24.89 -8.50
C HIS A 137 -31.83 -26.27 -9.06
N HIS A 138 -32.16 -27.34 -8.32
CA HIS A 138 -32.20 -28.68 -8.89
C HIS A 138 -33.43 -28.72 -9.80
N ASN A 139 -33.21 -28.75 -11.12
CA ASN A 139 -34.26 -28.87 -12.12
C ASN A 139 -35.10 -30.13 -11.87
N LEU A 140 -36.40 -29.97 -11.58
CA LEU A 140 -37.37 -31.04 -11.71
C LEU A 140 -37.75 -31.15 -13.19
N ASN A 141 -37.35 -32.27 -13.81
CA ASN A 141 -37.65 -32.61 -15.20
C ASN A 141 -39.17 -32.64 -15.41
N THR A 142 -39.72 -31.63 -16.07
CA THR A 142 -41.11 -31.67 -16.52
C THR A 142 -41.15 -32.38 -17.88
N ILE A 143 -41.61 -33.62 -17.89
CA ILE A 143 -41.93 -34.36 -19.12
C ILE A 143 -43.16 -33.70 -19.73
N VAL A 144 -43.00 -33.02 -20.87
CA VAL A 144 -44.12 -32.50 -21.65
C VAL A 144 -44.62 -33.62 -22.57
N ASN A 145 -45.71 -34.29 -22.19
CA ASN A 145 -46.52 -35.05 -23.13
C ASN A 145 -47.63 -34.14 -23.64
N ALA A 146 -47.63 -33.88 -24.94
CA ALA A 146 -48.65 -33.06 -25.59
C ALA A 146 -49.90 -33.89 -25.88
N THR A 147 -51.01 -33.58 -25.21
CA THR A 147 -52.36 -33.82 -25.75
C THR A 147 -53.25 -32.63 -25.42
N THR A 148 -53.74 -31.98 -26.47
CA THR A 148 -54.73 -30.91 -26.45
C THR A 148 -56.12 -31.40 -26.04
N VAL A 149 -56.86 -30.58 -25.30
CA VAL A 149 -58.22 -30.03 -25.58
C VAL A 149 -59.01 -29.80 -24.26
N ASN A 150 -59.41 -28.52 -24.05
CA ASN A 150 -60.57 -27.87 -23.36
C ASN A 150 -61.26 -28.58 -22.15
N ASP A 151 -61.72 -27.96 -21.06
CA ASP A 151 -62.32 -26.64 -20.81
C ASP A 151 -62.46 -26.32 -19.28
N LEU A 152 -62.47 -25.01 -18.94
CA LEU A 152 -62.98 -24.23 -17.78
C LEU A 152 -62.90 -24.66 -16.28
N SER A 153 -62.08 -23.93 -15.48
CA SER A 153 -62.50 -23.20 -14.24
C SER A 153 -61.38 -22.29 -13.66
N ARG A 154 -61.65 -20.97 -13.55
CA ARG A 154 -60.83 -19.84 -12.96
C ARG A 154 -60.79 -19.88 -11.40
N PRO A 155 -60.12 -18.98 -10.62
CA PRO A 155 -59.15 -17.87 -10.91
C PRO A 155 -57.87 -17.88 -10.01
N THR A 156 -56.74 -17.14 -10.22
CA THR A 156 -56.53 -15.69 -10.04
C THR A 156 -55.02 -15.38 -10.32
N VAL A 157 -54.63 -14.62 -11.36
CA VAL A 157 -54.11 -13.21 -11.40
C VAL A 157 -53.04 -12.86 -10.33
N PHE A 158 -51.89 -12.19 -10.52
CA PHE A 158 -51.45 -11.11 -11.43
C PHE A 158 -49.90 -11.11 -11.62
N ILE A 159 -49.40 -10.89 -12.84
CA ILE A 159 -48.09 -10.24 -13.05
C ILE A 159 -48.37 -8.85 -13.61
N SER A 160 -48.04 -7.82 -12.83
CA SER A 160 -48.06 -6.44 -13.30
C SER A 160 -46.71 -6.11 -13.95
N GLU A 161 -46.60 -6.32 -15.25
CA GLU A 161 -45.68 -5.53 -16.07
C GLU A 161 -46.20 -4.09 -16.14
N LYS A 162 -45.43 -3.13 -15.62
CA LYS A 162 -45.57 -1.74 -16.03
C LYS A 162 -44.41 -1.40 -16.97
N ASN A 163 -44.72 -1.39 -18.25
CA ASN A 163 -44.03 -0.59 -19.25
C ASN A 163 -44.29 0.90 -18.97
N TYR A 164 -43.23 1.70 -18.86
CA TYR A 164 -43.29 3.15 -18.99
C TYR A 164 -42.40 3.56 -20.16
N THR A 165 -43.03 3.84 -21.30
CA THR A 165 -42.48 4.71 -22.34
C THR A 165 -42.93 6.13 -22.04
N GLY A 166 -41.97 6.98 -21.67
CA GLY A 166 -42.15 8.42 -21.47
C GLY A 166 -40.84 9.14 -21.78
N THR A 167 -40.81 9.76 -22.95
CA THR A 167 -39.76 10.57 -23.57
C THR A 167 -39.01 11.51 -22.63
N SER A 168 -37.67 11.43 -22.63
CA SER A 168 -36.79 12.57 -22.34
C SER A 168 -35.65 12.63 -23.36
N LYS A 169 -35.33 13.85 -23.75
CA LYS A 169 -34.54 14.26 -24.91
C LYS A 169 -33.14 13.65 -24.95
N LYS A 170 -32.70 13.30 -26.17
CA LYS A 170 -31.29 13.28 -26.53
C LYS A 170 -30.88 14.71 -26.81
N ASP A 171 -30.05 15.28 -25.96
CA ASP A 171 -29.11 16.32 -26.33
C ASP A 171 -27.75 15.93 -25.73
N HIS A 172 -26.72 15.97 -26.58
CA HIS A 172 -25.30 15.97 -26.21
C HIS A 172 -25.07 16.84 -24.96
N GLU A 173 -24.29 16.41 -23.97
CA GLU A 173 -22.86 16.67 -24.01
C GLU A 173 -22.09 15.66 -23.15
N GLN A 174 -21.20 14.95 -23.84
CA GLN A 174 -20.17 14.11 -23.24
C GLN A 174 -19.15 15.01 -22.55
N SER A 175 -19.10 14.95 -21.22
CA SER A 175 -17.91 15.34 -20.48
C SER A 175 -17.64 14.31 -19.40
N SER A 176 -16.80 13.33 -19.75
CA SER A 176 -16.14 12.46 -18.80
C SER A 176 -15.13 13.30 -18.01
N VAL A 177 -15.58 13.95 -16.93
CA VAL A 177 -14.64 14.47 -15.94
C VAL A 177 -14.30 13.33 -15.00
N SER A 178 -13.27 12.60 -15.43
CA SER A 178 -12.47 11.70 -14.63
C SER A 178 -12.06 12.37 -13.31
N THR A 179 -12.66 11.95 -12.20
CA THR A 179 -12.09 12.19 -10.87
C THR A 179 -10.94 11.23 -10.55
N GLU A 180 -10.63 10.30 -11.47
CA GLU A 180 -9.42 9.46 -11.46
C GLU A 180 -8.14 10.25 -11.80
N ASP A 181 -8.24 11.35 -12.56
CA ASP A 181 -7.07 12.13 -12.97
C ASP A 181 -6.57 13.11 -11.88
N CYS A 182 -7.42 13.47 -10.91
CA CYS A 182 -7.06 14.43 -9.87
C CYS A 182 -6.14 13.81 -8.80
N SER A 183 -6.49 12.60 -8.33
CA SER A 183 -5.68 11.88 -7.34
C SER A 183 -4.38 11.35 -7.95
N ARG A 184 -4.45 10.77 -9.15
CA ARG A 184 -3.27 10.25 -9.85
C ARG A 184 -2.25 11.38 -10.09
N GLY A 185 -2.68 12.56 -10.50
CA GLY A 185 -1.79 13.72 -10.69
C GLY A 185 -1.06 14.14 -9.42
N ILE A 186 -1.72 14.13 -8.26
CA ILE A 186 -1.11 14.51 -6.98
C ILE A 186 -0.10 13.44 -6.53
N TYR A 187 -0.46 12.15 -6.61
CA TYR A 187 0.47 11.07 -6.28
C TYR A 187 1.68 11.04 -7.20
N PHE A 188 1.52 11.19 -8.52
CA PHE A 188 2.66 11.26 -9.45
C PHE A 188 3.56 12.47 -9.18
N LYS A 189 2.99 13.64 -8.84
CA LYS A 189 3.77 14.81 -8.45
C LYS A 189 4.53 14.58 -7.14
N LEU A 190 3.91 13.96 -6.14
CA LEU A 190 4.58 13.62 -4.88
C LEU A 190 5.68 12.57 -5.11
N THR A 191 5.44 11.53 -5.91
CA THR A 191 6.45 10.53 -6.27
C THR A 191 7.62 11.13 -7.05
N LEU A 192 7.37 12.07 -7.97
CA LEU A 192 8.42 12.80 -8.68
C LEU A 192 9.23 13.71 -7.75
N LEU A 193 8.59 14.37 -6.79
CA LEU A 193 9.26 15.22 -5.80
C LEU A 193 10.14 14.39 -4.87
N PHE A 194 9.59 13.35 -4.23
CA PHE A 194 10.35 12.53 -3.29
C PHE A 194 11.39 11.64 -3.99
N GLY A 195 11.06 11.07 -5.16
CA GLY A 195 12.00 10.30 -5.98
C GLY A 195 13.13 11.16 -6.53
N GLY A 196 12.83 12.39 -6.93
CA GLY A 196 13.82 13.39 -7.32
C GLY A 196 14.74 13.74 -6.16
N ILE A 197 14.18 14.07 -4.98
CA ILE A 197 14.98 14.41 -3.79
C ILE A 197 15.92 13.27 -3.39
N ILE A 198 15.46 12.00 -3.42
CA ILE A 198 16.33 10.84 -3.15
C ILE A 198 17.42 10.70 -4.23
N PHE A 199 17.11 10.95 -5.50
CA PHE A 199 18.10 10.96 -6.58
C PHE A 199 19.16 12.06 -6.37
N PHE A 200 18.75 13.28 -6.06
CA PHE A 200 19.66 14.40 -5.83
C PHE A 200 20.47 14.24 -4.54
N ILE A 201 19.88 13.73 -3.45
CA ILE A 201 20.54 13.59 -2.15
C ILE A 201 21.44 12.36 -2.09
N CYS A 202 21.05 11.23 -2.68
CA CYS A 202 21.84 10.01 -2.58
C CYS A 202 22.76 9.82 -3.79
N ILE A 203 22.24 10.01 -5.02
CA ILE A 203 22.98 9.66 -6.23
C ILE A 203 24.04 10.70 -6.58
N ILE A 204 23.77 12.00 -6.39
CA ILE A 204 24.79 13.03 -6.68
C ILE A 204 26.00 12.91 -5.75
N PRO A 205 25.86 12.77 -4.41
CA PRO A 205 27.02 12.57 -3.55
C PRO A 205 27.77 11.27 -3.84
N LEU A 206 27.07 10.19 -4.21
CA LEU A 206 27.71 8.93 -4.64
C LEU A 206 28.51 9.11 -5.93
N ILE A 207 27.95 9.78 -6.95
CA ILE A 207 28.68 10.07 -8.19
C ILE A 207 29.89 10.96 -7.91
N LEU A 208 29.74 12.00 -7.08
CA LEU A 208 30.85 12.86 -6.67
C LEU A 208 31.91 12.08 -5.89
N ALA A 209 31.52 11.15 -5.02
CA ALA A 209 32.44 10.29 -4.29
C ALA A 209 33.21 9.34 -5.22
N ILE A 210 32.53 8.71 -6.19
CA ILE A 210 33.17 7.86 -7.21
C ILE A 210 34.15 8.68 -8.06
N ILE A 211 33.75 9.87 -8.51
CA ILE A 211 34.62 10.76 -9.29
C ILE A 211 35.83 11.20 -8.45
N ARG A 212 35.63 11.55 -7.17
CA ARG A 212 36.72 11.92 -6.25
C ARG A 212 37.69 10.76 -6.05
N GLU A 213 37.18 9.56 -5.83
CA GLU A 213 37.99 8.36 -5.65
C GLU A 213 38.75 8.03 -6.93
N HIS A 214 38.11 8.10 -8.10
CA HIS A 214 38.78 7.87 -9.38
C HIS A 214 39.88 8.92 -9.66
N ARG A 215 39.66 10.20 -9.30
CA ARG A 215 40.70 11.24 -9.38
C ARG A 215 41.85 10.98 -8.41
N ARG A 216 41.54 10.55 -7.18
CA ARG A 216 42.54 10.19 -6.17
C ARG A 216 43.40 9.00 -6.64
N GLN A 217 42.78 7.96 -7.20
CA GLN A 217 43.48 6.81 -7.77
C GLN A 217 44.37 7.21 -8.95
N LYS A 218 43.89 8.09 -9.85
CA LYS A 218 44.70 8.62 -10.95
C LYS A 218 45.91 9.42 -10.46
N HIS A 219 45.73 10.26 -9.44
CA HIS A 219 46.82 11.01 -8.83
C HIS A 219 47.84 10.09 -8.17
N ASN A 220 47.39 9.11 -7.38
CA ASN A 220 48.27 8.14 -6.73
C ASN A 220 49.07 7.33 -7.75
N LYS A 221 48.43 6.88 -8.84
CA LYS A 221 49.12 6.20 -9.94
C LYS A 221 50.19 7.09 -10.58
N ALA A 222 49.87 8.34 -10.90
CA ALA A 222 50.83 9.28 -11.48
C ALA A 222 52.03 9.55 -10.55
N VAL A 223 51.79 9.65 -9.23
CA VAL A 223 52.87 9.80 -8.24
C VAL A 223 53.76 8.55 -8.22
N THR A 224 53.18 7.35 -8.24
CA THR A 224 53.93 6.09 -8.28
C THR A 224 54.77 5.96 -9.57
N ASP A 225 54.21 6.34 -10.71
CA ASP A 225 54.90 6.30 -12.01
C ASP A 225 56.10 7.29 -12.02
N CYS A 226 55.96 8.50 -11.47
CA CYS A 226 57.06 9.46 -11.34
C CYS A 226 58.19 8.96 -10.43
N GLN A 227 57.83 8.31 -9.31
CA GLN A 227 58.82 7.73 -8.39
C GLN A 227 59.59 6.57 -9.04
N ALA A 228 58.89 5.72 -9.80
CA ALA A 228 59.52 4.64 -10.55
C ALA A 228 60.48 5.16 -11.63
N GLN A 229 60.10 6.24 -12.34
CA GLN A 229 60.94 6.85 -13.36
C GLN A 229 62.21 7.48 -12.76
N GLN A 230 62.10 8.22 -11.65
CA GLN A 230 63.26 8.81 -10.97
C GLN A 230 64.25 7.76 -10.49
N HIS A 231 63.76 6.61 -10.01
CA HIS A 231 64.63 5.51 -9.60
C HIS A 231 65.36 4.87 -10.81
N ASN A 232 64.70 4.76 -11.95
CA ASN A 232 65.30 4.24 -13.17
C ASN A 232 66.34 5.20 -13.76
N ASP A 233 66.06 6.50 -13.81
CA ASP A 233 66.98 7.50 -14.34
C ASP A 233 68.26 7.58 -13.49
N LYS A 234 68.13 7.54 -12.16
CA LYS A 234 69.28 7.52 -11.25
C LYS A 234 70.14 6.25 -11.42
N LYS A 235 69.51 5.11 -11.69
CA LYS A 235 70.22 3.86 -11.98
C LYS A 235 70.98 3.93 -13.31
N ASN A 236 70.37 4.52 -14.34
CA ASN A 236 70.99 4.67 -15.65
C ASN A 236 72.19 5.62 -15.61
N GLU A 237 72.09 6.73 -14.88
CA GLU A 237 73.19 7.69 -14.68
C GLU A 237 74.40 7.04 -13.98
N LEU A 238 74.16 6.21 -12.96
CA LEU A 238 75.21 5.45 -12.28
C LEU A 238 75.90 4.44 -13.21
N VAL A 239 75.14 3.75 -14.07
CA VAL A 239 75.69 2.81 -15.06
C VAL A 239 76.50 3.54 -16.11
N GLU A 240 76.03 4.70 -16.59
CA GLU A 240 76.74 5.52 -17.57
C GLU A 240 78.06 6.04 -16.98
N TYR A 241 78.05 6.55 -15.75
CA TYR A 241 79.27 6.98 -15.05
C TYR A 241 80.27 5.83 -14.90
N ALA A 242 79.81 4.64 -14.49
CA ALA A 242 80.67 3.46 -14.37
C ALA A 242 81.26 3.04 -15.72
N ALA A 243 80.47 3.07 -16.80
CA ALA A 243 80.94 2.75 -18.14
C ALA A 243 82.02 3.73 -18.64
N VAL A 244 81.85 5.04 -18.37
CA VAL A 244 82.85 6.06 -18.70
C VAL A 244 84.14 5.86 -17.91
N PHE A 245 84.06 5.54 -16.62
CA PHE A 245 85.22 5.28 -15.78
C PHE A 245 86.01 4.06 -16.28
N LEU A 246 85.33 2.94 -16.55
CA LEU A 246 85.96 1.72 -17.08
C LEU A 246 86.59 1.93 -18.46
N LYS A 247 85.95 2.72 -19.32
CA LYS A 247 86.52 3.11 -20.63
C LYS A 247 87.80 3.91 -20.46
N LYS A 248 87.84 4.84 -19.50
CA LYS A 248 89.04 5.64 -19.22
C LYS A 248 90.18 4.77 -18.69
N GLU A 249 89.87 3.81 -17.82
CA GLU A 249 90.85 2.87 -17.27
C GLU A 249 91.43 1.93 -18.33
N THR A 250 90.59 1.39 -19.22
CA THR A 250 91.05 0.57 -20.36
C THR A 250 91.87 1.36 -21.38
N GLN A 251 91.57 2.64 -21.58
CA GLN A 251 92.33 3.50 -22.48
C GLN A 251 93.69 3.90 -21.87
N ASN A 252 93.74 4.16 -20.55
CA ASN A 252 94.98 4.45 -19.83
C ASN A 252 95.94 3.25 -19.80
N ASN A 253 95.39 2.02 -19.70
CA ASN A 253 96.17 0.78 -19.77
C ASN A 253 96.68 0.45 -21.19
N ARG A 254 96.09 1.03 -22.26
CA ARG A 254 96.57 0.87 -23.64
C ARG A 254 97.70 1.83 -24.03
N THR A 255 97.86 2.95 -23.32
CA THR A 255 98.93 3.93 -23.57
C THR A 255 100.22 3.67 -22.78
N ALA A 256 100.27 2.59 -22.00
CA ALA A 256 101.40 2.23 -21.13
C ALA A 256 102.33 1.13 -21.71
N TYR A 257 102.26 0.85 -23.02
CA TYR A 257 103.16 -0.04 -23.75
C TYR A 257 103.78 0.67 -24.96
#